data_AF-A0A348HCV8-F1
#
_entry.id   AF-A0A348HCV8-F1
#
_cell.length_a   1.000
_cell.length_b   1.000
_cell.length_c   1.000
_cell.angle_alpha   90.00
_cell.angle_beta   90.00
_cell.angle_gamma   90.00
#
_symmetry.space_group_name_H-M   'P 1'
#
loop_
_entity.id
_entity.type
_entity.pdbx_description
1 polymer ?
#
loop_
_entity_poly.entity_id
_entity_poly.type
_entity_poly.pdbx_seq_one_letter_code
_entity_poly.pdbx_strand_id
1 'polypeptide(L)'
;MIKFFINLIHYGYLWLLLIALQGAKYDWMSEIDPSIQPGDIVDDSGDRATVKVMMVTCMVILQTIILGVAQRRHERKLALLLMAVAVVTYCVTR
;
A
#
# COMPACT_ATOMS: atom_id res chain seq x y z
N MET A 1 -23.61 -6.79 9.26
CA MET A 1 -23.15 -5.76 8.30
C MET A 1 -21.78 -5.19 8.64
N ILE A 2 -21.58 -4.50 9.77
CA ILE A 2 -20.30 -3.79 10.09
C ILE A 2 -19.05 -4.68 9.97
N LYS A 3 -19.10 -5.93 10.43
CA LYS A 3 -17.98 -6.89 10.32
C LYS A 3 -17.58 -7.22 8.88
N PHE A 4 -18.55 -7.28 7.97
CA PHE A 4 -18.31 -7.54 6.56
C PHE A 4 -17.51 -6.39 5.94
N PHE A 5 -17.89 -5.14 6.27
CA PHE A 5 -17.14 -3.95 5.84
C PHE A 5 -15.72 -3.91 6.40
N ILE A 6 -15.53 -4.22 7.68
CA ILE A 6 -14.19 -4.26 8.29
C ILE A 6 -13.31 -5.29 7.56
N ASN A 7 -13.83 -6.50 7.32
CA ASN A 7 -13.07 -7.53 6.61
C ASN A 7 -12.77 -7.12 5.16
N LEU A 8 -13.74 -6.54 4.45
CA LEU A 8 -13.55 -6.04 3.08
C LEU A 8 -12.43 -5.01 3.01
N ILE A 9 -12.36 -4.09 3.98
CA ILE A 9 -11.28 -3.10 4.07
C ILE A 9 -9.93 -3.78 4.33
N HIS A 10 -9.86 -4.80 5.18
CA HIS A 10 -8.60 -5.55 5.41
C HIS A 10 -8.11 -6.26 4.15
N TYR A 11 -9.01 -6.90 3.39
CA TYR A 11 -8.64 -7.54 2.12
C TYR A 11 -8.23 -6.52 1.06
N GLY A 12 -8.94 -5.40 0.94
CA GLY A 12 -8.56 -4.31 0.04
C GLY A 12 -7.20 -3.70 0.40
N TYR A 13 -6.90 -3.61 1.69
CA TYR A 13 -5.60 -3.15 2.19
C TYR A 13 -4.45 -4.04 1.73
N LEU A 14 -4.59 -5.37 1.89
CA LEU A 14 -3.61 -6.35 1.43
C LEU A 14 -3.34 -6.22 -0.07
N TRP A 15 -4.39 -6.06 -0.88
CA TRP A 15 -4.27 -5.84 -2.32
C TRP A 15 -3.50 -4.55 -2.67
N LEU A 16 -3.83 -3.44 -2.02
CA LEU A 16 -3.12 -2.17 -2.24
C LEU A 16 -1.65 -2.26 -1.83
N LEU A 17 -1.35 -3.03 -0.78
CA LEU A 17 0.03 -3.27 -0.32
C LEU A 17 0.83 -4.08 -1.34
N LEU A 18 0.23 -5.09 -1.95
CA LEU A 18 0.84 -5.87 -3.03
C LEU A 18 1.12 -5.02 -4.26
N ILE A 19 0.17 -4.15 -4.65
CA ILE A 19 0.36 -3.23 -5.78
C ILE A 19 1.47 -2.22 -5.49
N ALA A 20 1.53 -1.68 -4.26
CA ALA A 20 2.57 -0.74 -3.86
C ALA A 20 3.98 -1.36 -3.81
N LEU A 21 4.07 -2.68 -3.61
CA LEU A 21 5.31 -3.46 -3.60
C LEU A 21 5.79 -3.87 -5.01
N GLN A 22 4.92 -3.83 -6.02
CA GLN A 22 5.32 -4.19 -7.39
C GLN A 22 6.24 -3.12 -8.00
N GLY A 23 7.24 -3.62 -8.76
CA GLY A 23 8.34 -2.88 -9.38
C GLY A 23 7.89 -1.77 -10.33
N ALA A 24 8.87 -1.05 -10.90
CA ALA A 24 8.62 0.16 -11.66
C ALA A 24 7.61 -0.10 -12.79
N LYS A 25 6.74 0.89 -13.03
CA LYS A 25 5.63 0.89 -14.01
C LYS A 25 6.05 0.45 -15.42
N TYR A 26 7.35 0.48 -15.71
CA TYR A 26 7.93 0.22 -17.01
C TYR A 26 8.87 -1.00 -17.03
N ASP A 27 8.96 -1.77 -15.95
CA ASP A 27 9.84 -2.96 -15.92
C ASP A 27 9.42 -4.01 -16.97
N TRP A 28 8.11 -4.10 -17.27
CA TRP A 28 7.59 -4.93 -18.36
C TRP A 28 8.12 -4.54 -19.75
N MET A 29 8.56 -3.28 -19.94
CA MET A 29 9.06 -2.85 -21.24
C MET A 29 10.38 -3.53 -21.58
N SER A 30 11.19 -3.88 -20.57
CA SER A 30 12.42 -4.65 -20.78
C SER A 30 12.17 -6.05 -21.34
N GLU A 31 10.96 -6.59 -21.18
CA GLU A 31 10.56 -7.89 -21.71
C GLU A 31 10.18 -7.82 -23.20
N ILE A 32 9.79 -6.63 -23.69
CA ILE A 32 9.34 -6.40 -25.08
C ILE A 32 10.43 -5.71 -25.92
N ASP A 33 11.16 -4.78 -25.33
CA ASP A 33 12.25 -4.05 -25.93
C ASP A 33 13.53 -4.25 -25.11
N PRO A 34 14.45 -5.13 -25.57
CA PRO A 34 15.70 -5.40 -24.88
C PRO A 34 16.67 -4.19 -24.86
N SER A 35 16.38 -3.12 -25.60
CA SER A 35 17.17 -1.89 -25.54
C SER A 35 16.87 -1.03 -24.30
N ILE A 36 15.76 -1.30 -23.60
CA ILE A 36 15.36 -0.63 -22.35
C ILE A 36 15.77 -1.54 -21.18
N GLN A 37 16.74 -1.12 -20.37
CA GLN A 37 17.06 -1.88 -19.16
C GLN A 37 16.02 -1.63 -18.06
N PRO A 38 15.76 -2.61 -17.18
CA PRO A 38 14.93 -2.41 -16.00
C PRO A 38 15.47 -1.23 -15.17
N GLY A 39 14.63 -0.23 -14.93
CA GLY A 39 15.01 1.00 -14.21
C GLY A 39 15.65 2.12 -15.04
N ASP A 40 15.87 1.95 -16.36
CA ASP A 40 16.39 3.04 -17.23
C ASP A 40 15.41 4.20 -17.38
N ILE A 41 14.11 3.92 -17.26
CA ILE A 41 13.08 4.95 -17.25
C ILE A 41 13.03 5.55 -15.85
N VAL A 42 13.86 6.59 -15.65
CA VAL A 42 13.85 7.41 -14.44
C VAL A 42 12.55 8.19 -14.38
N ASP A 43 11.71 7.85 -13.39
CA ASP A 43 10.51 8.59 -13.05
C ASP A 43 10.89 9.85 -12.23
N ASP A 44 11.47 10.84 -12.91
CA ASP A 44 11.99 12.09 -12.31
C ASP A 44 10.89 13.10 -11.96
N SER A 45 9.62 12.72 -12.15
CA SER A 45 8.46 13.59 -11.92
C SER A 45 8.20 13.89 -10.43
N GLY A 46 8.78 13.12 -9.51
CA GLY A 46 8.46 13.19 -8.07
C GLY A 46 7.04 12.70 -7.71
N ASP A 47 6.22 12.36 -8.72
CA ASP A 47 4.83 11.94 -8.52
C ASP A 47 4.75 10.61 -7.75
N ARG A 48 5.68 9.69 -8.00
CA ARG A 48 5.68 8.37 -7.35
C ARG A 48 5.86 8.46 -5.83
N ALA A 49 6.72 9.35 -5.34
CA ALA A 49 6.90 9.57 -3.91
C ALA A 49 5.64 10.19 -3.29
N THR A 50 5.05 11.17 -3.97
CA THR A 50 3.81 11.85 -3.54
C THR A 50 2.63 10.87 -3.48
N VAL A 51 2.46 10.03 -4.50
CA VAL A 51 1.41 9.00 -4.55
C VAL A 51 1.61 7.96 -3.45
N LYS A 52 2.84 7.51 -3.19
CA LYS A 52 3.16 6.59 -2.08
C LYS A 52 2.78 7.21 -0.73
N VAL A 53 3.16 8.47 -0.47
CA VAL A 53 2.79 9.18 0.77
C VAL A 53 1.27 9.30 0.90
N MET A 54 0.57 9.64 -0.18
CA MET A 54 -0.88 9.78 -0.17
C MET A 54 -1.58 8.44 0.10
N MET A 55 -1.11 7.35 -0.52
CA MET A 55 -1.61 5.99 -0.24
C MET A 55 -1.42 5.60 1.22
N VAL A 56 -0.21 5.79 1.77
CA VAL A 56 0.09 5.47 3.17
C VAL A 56 -0.75 6.29 4.12
N THR A 57 -0.97 7.57 3.82
CA THR A 57 -1.82 8.46 4.61
C THR A 57 -3.26 7.97 4.63
N CYS A 58 -3.82 7.63 3.46
CA CYS A 58 -5.16 7.05 3.36
C CYS A 58 -5.28 5.73 4.15
N MET A 59 -4.28 4.87 4.04
CA MET A 59 -4.18 3.61 4.78
C MET A 59 -4.22 3.83 6.30
N VAL A 60 -3.44 4.78 6.82
CA VAL A 60 -3.41 5.11 8.25
C VAL A 60 -4.76 5.67 8.71
N ILE A 61 -5.39 6.56 7.93
CA ILE A 61 -6.70 7.13 8.26
C ILE A 61 -7.77 6.03 8.35
N LEU A 62 -7.83 5.14 7.36
CA LEU A 62 -8.76 4.00 7.33
C LEU A 62 -8.58 3.10 8.56
N GLN A 63 -7.33 2.75 8.92
CA GLN A 63 -7.07 1.93 10.10
C GLN A 63 -7.41 2.66 11.41
N THR A 64 -7.25 3.98 11.46
CA THR A 64 -7.63 4.81 12.62
C THR A 64 -9.15 4.82 12.82
N ILE A 65 -9.92 4.93 11.72
CA ILE A 65 -11.38 4.82 11.76
C ILE A 65 -11.80 3.42 12.26
N ILE A 66 -11.14 2.36 11.78
CA ILE A 66 -11.40 0.99 12.26
C ILE A 66 -11.11 0.87 13.75
N LEU A 67 -10.05 1.48 14.27
CA LEU A 67 -9.73 1.43 15.71
C LEU A 67 -10.79 2.08 16.60
N GLY A 68 -11.52 3.07 16.09
CA GLY A 68 -12.64 3.73 16.76
C GLY A 68 -13.96 2.96 16.70
N VAL A 69 -14.19 2.19 15.63
CA VAL A 69 -15.46 1.46 15.40
C VAL A 69 -15.38 -0.02 15.81
N ALA A 70 -14.19 -0.62 15.81
CA ALA A 70 -14.00 -2.04 16.11
C ALA A 70 -14.25 -2.34 17.59
N GLN A 71 -15.24 -3.19 17.85
CA GLN A 71 -15.59 -3.61 19.22
C GLN A 71 -14.74 -4.79 19.71
N ARG A 72 -14.11 -5.55 18.81
CA ARG A 72 -13.35 -6.75 19.16
C ARG A 72 -11.87 -6.44 19.30
N ARG A 73 -11.24 -6.96 20.36
CA ARG A 73 -9.79 -6.83 20.57
C ARG A 73 -8.96 -7.36 19.39
N HIS A 74 -9.42 -8.43 18.72
CA HIS A 74 -8.72 -8.99 17.56
C HIS A 74 -8.70 -8.05 16.35
N GLU A 75 -9.82 -7.42 16.03
CA GLU A 75 -9.92 -6.46 14.90
C GLU A 75 -9.05 -5.23 15.14
N ARG A 76 -8.96 -4.75 16.38
CA ARG A 76 -8.06 -3.65 16.76
C ARG A 76 -6.59 -4.03 16.64
N LYS A 77 -6.21 -5.26 17.04
CA LYS A 77 -4.84 -5.77 16.86
C LYS A 77 -4.48 -5.88 15.39
N LEU A 78 -5.39 -6.39 14.55
CA LEU A 78 -5.18 -6.45 13.11
C LEU A 78 -5.00 -5.07 12.49
N ALA A 79 -5.83 -4.09 12.86
CA ALA A 79 -5.71 -2.73 12.36
C ALA A 79 -4.36 -2.09 12.71
N LEU A 80 -3.89 -2.27 13.94
CA LEU A 80 -2.56 -1.81 14.37
C LEU A 80 -1.43 -2.52 13.61
N LEU A 81 -1.54 -3.83 13.42
CA LEU A 81 -0.55 -4.61 12.69
C LEU A 81 -0.47 -4.16 11.24
N LEU A 82 -1.62 -3.99 10.56
CA LEU A 82 -1.66 -3.49 9.20
C LEU A 82 -1.06 -2.09 9.09
N MET A 83 -1.40 -1.18 10.02
CA MET A 83 -0.83 0.17 10.07
C MET A 83 0.70 0.12 10.19
N ALA A 84 1.24 -0.72 11.09
CA ALA A 84 2.68 -0.91 11.22
C ALA A 84 3.31 -1.44 9.93
N VAL A 85 2.68 -2.42 9.27
CA VAL A 85 3.17 -2.99 8.01
C VAL A 85 3.21 -1.92 6.90
N ALA A 86 2.21 -1.04 6.77
CA ALA A 86 2.27 0.02 5.77
C ALA A 86 3.41 1.01 6.02
N VAL A 87 3.63 1.42 7.28
CA VAL A 87 4.73 2.34 7.62
C VAL A 87 6.08 1.68 7.33
N VAL A 88 6.27 0.42 7.73
CA VAL A 88 7.49 -0.34 7.45
C VAL A 88 7.70 -0.48 5.94
N THR A 89 6.65 -0.84 5.19
CA THR A 89 6.71 -0.98 3.73
C THR A 89 7.09 0.33 3.07
N TYR A 90 6.50 1.46 3.49
CA TYR A 90 6.86 2.78 3.01
C TYR A 90 8.33 3.11 3.30
N CYS A 91 8.81 2.82 4.51
CA CYS A 91 10.21 3.05 4.88
C CYS A 91 11.19 2.18 4.07
N VAL A 92 10.81 0.94 3.72
CA VAL A 92 11.64 0.02 2.93
C VAL A 92 11.61 0.37 1.43
N THR A 93 10.49 0.88 0.93
CA THR A 93 10.27 1.16 -0.51
C THR A 93 10.50 2.62 -0.89
N ARG A 94 10.88 3.47 0.06
CA ARG A 94 11.32 4.85 -0.16
C ARG A 94 12.78 4.87 -0.53
#